data_AF-A0A7V4MCH7-F1
#
_entry.id   AF-A0A7V4MCH7-F1
#
_cell.length_a   1.000
_cell.length_b   1.000
_cell.length_c   1.000
_cell.angle_alpha   90.00
_cell.angle_beta   90.00
_cell.angle_gamma   90.00
#
_symmetry.space_group_name_H-M   'P 1'
#
loop_
_entity.id
_entity.type
_entity.pdbx_description
1 polymer ?
#
loop_
_entity_poly.entity_id
_entity_poly.type
_entity_poly.pdbx_seq_one_letter_code
_entity_poly.pdbx_strand_id
1 'polypeptide(L)'
;MLLAVKIADAVKKKYRHQNDFAAAMGKKPSEISKWLSGTHNFTTETLFEIERVLEIRLINLESKPASYITYHISLKAPAERTESFYNGRPAEGDKFITTYKGESIVSETKQEYVTS
;
A
#
# COMPACT_ATOMS: atom_id res chain seq x y z
N MET A 1 2.58 16.16 -12.22
CA MET A 1 2.49 15.71 -10.81
C MET A 1 1.08 15.19 -10.52
N LEU A 2 0.94 13.99 -9.92
CA LEU A 2 -0.36 13.33 -9.69
C LEU A 2 -1.30 14.10 -8.72
N LEU A 3 -0.73 14.78 -7.72
CA LEU A 3 -1.49 15.58 -6.75
C LEU A 3 -2.31 16.68 -7.42
N ALA A 4 -1.71 17.44 -8.34
CA ALA A 4 -2.39 18.52 -9.03
C ALA A 4 -3.58 18.03 -9.87
N VAL A 5 -3.45 16.86 -10.51
CA VAL A 5 -4.55 16.23 -11.26
C VAL A 5 -5.71 15.88 -10.32
N LYS A 6 -5.41 15.23 -9.19
CA LYS A 6 -6.43 14.85 -8.21
C LYS A 6 -7.15 16.06 -7.60
N ILE A 7 -6.40 17.14 -7.32
CA ILE A 7 -6.97 18.41 -6.86
C ILE A 7 -7.84 19.02 -7.95
N ALA A 8 -7.37 19.08 -9.20
CA ALA A 8 -8.14 19.64 -10.32
C ALA A 8 -9.48 18.91 -10.53
N ASP A 9 -9.47 17.58 -10.46
CA ASP A 9 -10.67 16.76 -10.61
C ASP A 9 -11.66 16.98 -9.46
N ALA A 10 -11.16 17.09 -8.22
CA ALA A 10 -12.01 17.39 -7.08
C ALA A 10 -12.61 18.80 -7.14
N VAL A 11 -11.82 19.80 -7.58
CA VAL A 11 -12.29 21.17 -7.81
C VAL A 11 -13.42 21.18 -8.84
N LYS A 12 -13.27 20.47 -9.97
CA LYS A 12 -14.33 20.37 -11.00
C LYS A 12 -15.61 19.70 -10.50
N LYS A 13 -15.51 18.79 -9.53
CA LYS A 13 -16.67 18.10 -8.94
C LYS A 13 -17.42 18.95 -7.94
N LYS A 14 -16.71 19.74 -7.11
CA LYS A 14 -17.31 20.53 -6.03
C LYS A 14 -17.68 21.94 -6.46
N TYR A 15 -16.87 22.56 -7.30
CA TYR A 15 -17.02 23.95 -7.71
C TYR A 15 -17.33 24.07 -9.20
N ARG A 16 -18.14 25.07 -9.55
CA ARG A 16 -18.51 25.35 -10.93
C ARG A 16 -17.37 26.04 -11.68
N HIS A 17 -16.65 26.92 -10.99
CA HIS A 17 -15.49 27.62 -11.52
C HIS A 17 -14.29 27.53 -10.57
N GLN A 18 -13.08 27.51 -11.14
CA GLN A 18 -11.82 27.51 -10.37
C GLN A 18 -11.70 28.73 -9.44
N ASN A 19 -12.30 29.86 -9.83
CA ASN A 19 -12.33 31.08 -9.01
C ASN A 19 -13.09 30.89 -7.69
N ASP A 20 -14.11 30.03 -7.67
CA ASP A 20 -14.87 29.73 -6.46
C ASP A 20 -13.99 28.96 -5.46
N PHE A 21 -13.19 28.03 -5.96
CA PHE A 21 -12.19 27.34 -5.14
C PHE A 21 -11.09 28.29 -4.63
N ALA A 22 -10.64 29.23 -5.46
CA ALA A 22 -9.68 30.26 -5.03
C ALA A 22 -10.25 31.12 -3.90
N ALA A 23 -11.51 31.53 -4.00
CA ALA A 23 -12.21 32.27 -2.95
C ALA A 23 -12.36 31.43 -1.67
N ALA A 24 -12.75 30.15 -1.79
CA ALA A 24 -12.89 29.25 -0.64
C ALA A 24 -11.56 29.00 0.09
N MET A 25 -10.44 28.98 -0.63
CA MET A 25 -9.10 28.88 -0.06
C MET A 25 -8.54 30.23 0.43
N GLY A 26 -9.21 31.35 0.18
CA GLY A 26 -8.68 32.69 0.45
C GLY A 26 -7.41 33.02 -0.35
N LYS A 27 -7.26 32.45 -1.55
CA LYS A 27 -6.07 32.59 -2.41
C LYS A 27 -6.39 33.32 -3.72
N LYS A 28 -5.34 33.79 -4.39
CA LYS A 28 -5.46 34.41 -5.71
C LYS A 28 -5.71 33.33 -6.79
N PRO A 29 -6.53 33.61 -7.83
CA PRO A 29 -6.74 32.67 -8.93
C PRO A 29 -5.44 32.21 -9.60
N SER A 30 -4.46 33.11 -9.74
CA SER A 30 -3.15 32.78 -10.32
C SER A 30 -2.35 31.77 -9.50
N GLU A 31 -2.51 31.77 -8.17
CA GLU A 31 -1.87 30.81 -7.27
C GLU A 31 -2.50 29.42 -7.44
N ILE A 32 -3.83 29.35 -7.49
CA ILE A 32 -4.55 28.11 -7.79
C ILE A 32 -4.17 27.59 -9.18
N SER A 33 -4.06 28.44 -10.20
CA SER A 33 -3.63 28.01 -11.53
C SER A 33 -2.23 27.39 -11.52
N LYS A 34 -1.32 27.91 -10.68
CA LYS A 34 0.01 27.32 -10.47
C LYS A 34 -0.05 26.01 -9.69
N TRP A 35 -0.98 25.86 -8.75
CA TRP A 35 -1.22 24.60 -8.06
C TRP A 35 -1.70 23.51 -9.04
N LEU A 36 -2.63 23.87 -9.92
CA LEU A 36 -3.23 22.95 -10.89
C LEU A 36 -2.32 22.67 -12.10
N SER A 37 -1.35 23.52 -12.41
CA SER A 37 -0.33 23.23 -13.43
C SER A 37 0.63 22.11 -13.02
N GLY A 38 0.67 21.75 -11.74
CA GLY A 38 1.46 20.64 -11.22
C GLY A 38 2.96 20.93 -11.11
N THR A 39 3.35 22.20 -11.15
CA THR A 39 4.73 22.68 -10.96
C THR A 39 4.97 23.29 -9.58
N HIS A 40 3.94 23.32 -8.74
CA HIS A 40 4.02 23.82 -7.37
C HIS A 40 4.28 22.68 -6.38
N ASN A 41 5.20 22.90 -5.45
CA ASN A 41 5.40 22.03 -4.31
C ASN A 41 4.45 22.46 -3.19
N PHE A 42 3.65 21.52 -2.69
CA PHE A 42 2.73 21.78 -1.58
C PHE A 42 3.40 21.49 -0.23
N THR A 43 3.08 22.29 0.78
CA THR A 43 3.35 21.93 2.18
C THR A 43 2.26 20.98 2.68
N THR A 44 2.55 20.21 3.73
CA THR A 44 1.57 19.33 4.38
C THR A 44 0.37 20.11 4.90
N GLU A 45 0.60 21.27 5.50
CA GLU A 45 -0.45 22.17 6.00
C GLU A 45 -1.43 22.58 4.88
N THR A 46 -0.91 23.03 3.73
CA THR A 46 -1.75 23.39 2.58
C THR A 46 -2.52 22.18 2.05
N LEU A 47 -1.93 20.98 2.04
CA LEU A 47 -2.64 19.78 1.61
C LEU A 47 -3.81 19.45 2.54
N PHE A 48 -3.65 19.56 3.86
CA PHE A 48 -4.74 19.35 4.81
C PHE A 48 -5.83 20.42 4.73
N GLU A 49 -5.46 21.67 4.40
CA GLU A 49 -6.44 22.72 4.12
C GLU A 49 -7.25 22.41 2.86
N ILE A 50 -6.58 21.99 1.78
CA ILE A 50 -7.24 21.58 0.54
C ILE A 50 -8.16 20.37 0.76
N GLU A 51 -7.75 19.36 1.54
CA GLU A 51 -8.60 18.21 1.91
C GLU A 51 -9.88 18.67 2.62
N ARG A 52 -9.77 19.60 3.57
CA ARG A 52 -10.93 20.14 4.30
C ARG A 52 -11.86 20.94 3.39
N VAL A 53 -11.32 21.81 2.54
CA VAL A 53 -12.13 22.65 1.64
C VAL A 53 -12.79 21.82 0.53
N LEU A 54 -12.09 20.82 0.00
CA LEU A 54 -12.62 19.95 -1.07
C LEU A 54 -13.39 18.73 -0.53
N GLU A 55 -13.32 18.46 0.78
CA GLU A 55 -13.91 17.28 1.44
C GLU A 55 -13.47 15.97 0.77
N ILE A 56 -12.17 15.86 0.51
CA ILE A 56 -11.55 14.68 -0.11
C ILE A 56 -10.41 14.16 0.76
N ARG A 57 -10.03 12.90 0.55
CA ARG A 57 -8.76 12.34 1.05
C ARG A 57 -7.68 12.43 -0.03
N LEU A 58 -6.78 13.39 0.11
CA LEU A 58 -5.54 13.53 -0.66
C LEU A 58 -4.42 12.67 -0.08
N ILE A 59 -4.23 12.67 1.24
CA ILE A 59 -3.15 11.97 1.93
C ILE A 59 -3.72 10.72 2.61
N ASN A 60 -3.20 9.55 2.24
CA ASN A 60 -3.55 8.31 2.94
C ASN A 60 -2.47 8.00 3.98
N LEU A 61 -2.78 8.22 5.25
CA LEU A 61 -1.88 7.90 6.36
C LEU A 61 -1.93 6.40 6.74
N GLU A 62 -2.89 5.66 6.17
CA GLU A 62 -2.97 4.22 6.40
C GLU A 62 -1.88 3.52 5.59
N SER A 63 -0.96 2.86 6.30
CA SER A 63 -0.07 1.90 5.67
C SER A 63 -0.94 0.77 5.14
N LYS A 64 -0.88 0.49 3.84
CA LYS A 64 -1.40 -0.80 3.35
C LYS A 64 -0.80 -1.89 4.25
N PRO A 65 -1.60 -2.78 4.84
CA PRO A 65 -1.04 -3.88 5.62
C PRO A 65 -0.04 -4.59 4.72
N ALA A 66 1.16 -4.86 5.24
CA ALA A 66 2.18 -5.55 4.49
C ALA A 66 1.57 -6.85 3.95
N SER A 67 1.55 -7.02 2.63
CA SER A 67 1.07 -8.24 2.01
C SER A 67 2.03 -9.36 2.41
N TYR A 68 1.55 -10.34 3.18
CA TYR A 68 2.31 -11.53 3.49
C TYR A 68 1.90 -12.66 2.54
N ILE A 69 2.89 -13.43 2.12
CA ILE A 69 2.68 -14.69 1.41
C ILE A 69 2.53 -15.77 2.48
N THR A 70 1.40 -16.50 2.48
CA THR A 70 1.20 -17.64 3.39
C THR A 70 1.62 -18.91 2.67
N TYR A 71 2.50 -19.68 3.29
CA TYR A 71 2.94 -20.99 2.79
C TYR A 71 2.28 -22.10 3.61
N HIS A 72 1.56 -23.00 2.95
CA HIS A 72 1.07 -24.24 3.56
C HIS A 72 2.06 -25.36 3.31
N ILE A 73 2.81 -25.77 4.34
CA ILE A 73 3.75 -26.89 4.27
C ILE A 73 3.04 -28.14 4.80
N SER A 74 2.83 -29.13 3.94
CA SER A 74 2.31 -30.45 4.34
C SER A 74 3.47 -31.42 4.51
N LEU A 75 3.75 -31.80 5.75
CA LEU A 75 4.77 -32.80 6.09
C LEU A 75 4.07 -34.15 6.31
N LYS A 76 4.43 -35.17 5.52
CA LYS A 76 4.12 -36.56 5.85
C LYS A 76 5.26 -37.12 6.67
N ALA A 77 5.08 -37.23 7.99
CA ALA A 77 6.02 -37.90 8.88
C ALA A 77 5.40 -39.19 9.45
N PRO A 78 6.16 -40.28 9.60
CA PRO A 78 5.71 -41.44 10.36
C PRO A 78 5.50 -41.05 11.83
N ALA A 79 4.48 -41.63 12.47
CA ALA A 79 3.90 -41.18 13.74
C ALA A 79 4.82 -41.16 14.98
N GLU A 80 6.07 -41.59 14.86
CA GLU A 80 7.02 -41.65 15.98
C GLU A 80 7.89 -40.40 16.04
N ARG A 81 7.47 -39.48 16.92
CA ARG A 81 8.22 -38.33 17.46
C ARG A 81 8.76 -37.37 16.38
N THR A 82 7.95 -36.39 16.01
CA THR A 82 8.38 -35.20 15.27
C THR A 82 8.82 -34.12 16.27
N GLU A 83 10.13 -34.00 16.50
CA GLU A 83 10.69 -32.78 17.10
C GLU A 83 10.77 -31.71 16.02
N SER A 84 10.12 -30.57 16.26
CA SER A 84 10.03 -29.47 15.30
C SER A 84 11.32 -28.65 15.34
N PHE A 85 12.12 -28.70 14.28
CA PHE A 85 13.31 -27.84 14.13
C PHE A 85 13.04 -26.78 13.06
N TYR A 86 12.76 -25.54 13.47
CA TYR A 86 12.82 -24.39 12.57
C TYR A 86 13.41 -23.18 13.29
N ASN A 87 14.64 -22.82 12.94
CA ASN A 87 15.26 -21.55 13.29
C ASN A 87 15.62 -20.79 12.00
N GLY A 88 14.63 -20.14 11.36
CA GLY A 88 14.91 -19.26 10.22
C GLY A 88 13.68 -18.87 9.38
N ARG A 89 13.65 -17.63 8.89
CA ARG A 89 12.70 -17.19 7.84
C ARG A 89 13.16 -17.78 6.49
N PRO A 90 12.29 -18.51 5.78
CA PRO A 90 12.66 -19.10 4.49
C PRO A 90 12.74 -18.04 3.36
N ALA A 91 13.65 -18.24 2.40
CA ALA A 91 13.76 -17.43 1.19
C ALA A 91 12.99 -18.06 0.00
N GLU A 92 12.73 -17.28 -1.03
CA GLU A 92 12.01 -17.73 -2.23
C GLU A 92 12.84 -18.75 -3.01
N GLY A 93 12.32 -19.97 -3.16
CA GLY A 93 12.96 -21.08 -3.88
C GLY A 93 13.64 -22.13 -2.98
N ASP A 94 13.66 -21.94 -1.66
CA ASP A 94 14.25 -22.91 -0.74
C ASP A 94 13.46 -24.23 -0.72
N LYS A 95 14.17 -25.35 -0.95
CA LYS A 95 13.65 -26.72 -0.75
C LYS A 95 14.06 -27.20 0.64
N PHE A 96 13.10 -27.56 1.48
CA PHE A 96 13.39 -28.12 2.80
C PHE A 96 13.59 -29.63 2.67
N ILE A 97 14.71 -30.11 3.22
CA ILE A 97 14.94 -31.54 3.44
C ILE A 97 14.80 -31.76 4.94
N THR A 98 13.81 -32.55 5.35
CA THR A 98 13.78 -33.08 6.71
C THR A 98 14.25 -34.53 6.66
N THR A 99 15.24 -34.85 7.49
CA THR A 99 15.78 -36.20 7.59
C THR A 99 15.10 -36.92 8.76
N TYR A 100 14.39 -37.99 8.46
CA TYR A 100 13.80 -38.87 9.48
C TYR A 100 14.49 -40.24 9.41
N LYS A 101 15.13 -40.67 10.51
CA LYS A 101 15.88 -41.95 10.60
C LYS A 101 16.82 -42.24 9.41
N GLY A 102 17.41 -41.20 8.81
CA GLY A 102 18.33 -41.31 7.67
C GLY A 102 17.68 -41.23 6.29
N GLU A 103 16.36 -41.16 6.19
CA GLU A 103 15.64 -40.96 4.93
C GLU A 103 15.25 -39.50 4.75
N SER A 104 15.57 -38.94 3.57
CA SER A 104 15.25 -37.56 3.21
C SER A 104 13.83 -37.48 2.67
N ILE A 105 12.96 -36.70 3.32
CA ILE A 105 11.60 -36.45 2.87
C ILE A 105 11.57 -35.07 2.20
N VAL A 106 11.08 -35.02 0.94
CA VAL A 106 10.93 -33.79 0.17
C VAL A 106 9.47 -33.32 0.29
N SER A 107 9.25 -32.12 0.83
CA SER A 107 7.94 -31.46 0.84
C SER A 107 7.82 -30.43 -0.28
N GLU A 108 6.62 -30.29 -0.85
CA GLU A 108 6.31 -29.27 -1.84
C GLU A 108 5.67 -28.04 -1.16
N THR A 109 6.18 -26.86 -1.47
CA THR A 109 5.65 -25.59 -1.00
C THR A 109 4.55 -25.13 -1.95
N LYS A 110 3.31 -25.02 -1.47
CA LYS A 110 2.23 -24.39 -2.23
C LYS A 110 2.08 -22.93 -1.80
N GLN A 111 2.27 -22.02 -2.73
CA GLN A 111 2.14 -20.58 -2.52
C GLN A 111 0.72 -20.13 -2.90
N GLU A 112 0.00 -19.50 -1.98
CA GLU A 112 -1.31 -18.90 -2.24
C GLU A 112 -1.24 -17.40 -1.94
N TYR A 113 -1.73 -16.61 -2.90
CA TYR A 113 -1.82 -15.15 -2.77
C TYR A 113 -3.16 -14.79 -2.15
N VAL A 114 -3.13 -14.12 -0.99
CA VAL A 114 -4.32 -13.53 -0.38
C VAL A 114 -4.23 -12.01 -0.54
N THR A 115 -5.06 -11.45 -1.41
CA THR A 115 -5.29 -10.01 -1.49
C THR A 115 -6.45 -9.67 -0.55
N SER A 116 -6.20 -8.78 0.42
CA SER A 116 -7.23 -8.20 1.29
C SER A 116 -8.16 -7.25 0.54
#